data_AF-A0A7S3QDD7-F1
#
_entry.id   AF-A0A7S3QDD7-F1
#
_cell.length_a   1.000
_cell.length_b   1.000
_cell.length_c   1.000
_cell.angle_alpha   90.00
_cell.angle_beta   90.00
_cell.angle_gamma   90.00
#
_symmetry.space_group_name_H-M   'P 1'
#
loop_
_entity.id
_entity.type
_entity.pdbx_description
1 polymer ?
#
loop_
_entity_poly.entity_id
_entity_poly.type
_entity_poly.pdbx_seq_one_letter_code
_entity_poly.pdbx_strand_id
1 'polypeptide(L)'
;MVSPVYKIPPPRLCAKFQNAVTKKAIEVWTTSCIVTNFKAVSSSSSLSPSPSPSSACRILVNPSNPELSGVSKFSYFPRGGPVPQLSKAMSNNSWGGLDAGDQMLYPVQVVDGIVHQLGGKKLASECEKIRALREHDTNGRPIPIPFGTAVSTSGGNENLKREYDHIIHVTPPFFNREYNNNNNNNNNNN
;
A
#
# COMPACT_ATOMS: atom_id res chain seq x y z
N MET A 1 16.24 0.49 29.73
CA MET A 1 14.90 1.11 29.70
C MET A 1 14.02 0.26 28.82
N VAL A 2 12.92 -0.27 29.35
CA VAL A 2 11.95 -1.07 28.57
C VAL A 2 10.94 -0.08 28.00
N SER A 3 10.88 0.07 26.68
CA SER A 3 9.86 0.90 26.04
C SER A 3 8.46 0.37 26.40
N PRO A 4 7.50 1.23 26.75
CA PRO A 4 6.14 0.79 27.04
C PRO A 4 5.59 0.00 25.84
N VAL A 5 5.10 -1.20 26.09
CA VAL A 5 4.44 -2.04 25.09
C VAL A 5 3.07 -1.40 24.81
N TYR A 6 3.00 -0.55 23.78
CA TYR A 6 1.73 -0.03 23.31
C TYR A 6 0.91 -1.18 22.71
N LYS A 7 -0.22 -1.50 23.35
CA LYS A 7 -1.19 -2.45 22.80
C LYS A 7 -1.86 -1.79 21.60
N ILE A 8 -1.55 -2.29 20.41
CA ILE A 8 -2.23 -1.86 19.18
C ILE A 8 -3.68 -2.34 19.26
N PRO A 9 -4.69 -1.46 19.12
CA PRO A 9 -6.08 -1.88 19.18
C PRO A 9 -6.41 -2.82 18.00
N PRO A 10 -7.24 -3.86 18.23
CA PRO A 10 -7.64 -4.76 17.17
C PRO A 10 -8.54 -4.04 16.14
N PRO A 11 -8.63 -4.56 14.90
CA PRO A 11 -9.60 -4.07 13.93
C PRO A 11 -11.03 -4.11 14.49
N ARG A 12 -11.81 -3.08 14.20
CA ARG A 12 -13.20 -2.94 14.63
C ARG A 12 -14.13 -2.83 13.43
N LEU A 13 -15.08 -3.76 13.32
CA LEU A 13 -16.14 -3.68 12.31
C LEU A 13 -17.02 -2.46 12.61
N CYS A 14 -17.20 -1.61 11.60
CA CYS A 14 -17.97 -0.38 11.68
C CYS A 14 -19.31 -0.51 10.97
N ALA A 15 -19.33 -1.15 9.80
CA ALA A 15 -20.55 -1.39 9.03
C ALA A 15 -20.44 -2.69 8.24
N LYS A 16 -21.59 -3.34 8.01
CA LYS A 16 -21.70 -4.54 7.17
C LYS A 16 -22.93 -4.41 6.28
N PHE A 17 -22.70 -4.55 4.98
CA PHE A 17 -23.73 -4.53 3.95
C PHE A 17 -23.77 -5.91 3.31
N GLN A 18 -24.86 -6.66 3.50
CA GLN A 18 -24.97 -8.03 3.01
C GLN A 18 -26.06 -8.12 1.95
N ASN A 19 -25.73 -8.76 0.83
CA ASN A 19 -26.68 -9.08 -0.23
C ASN A 19 -27.16 -10.52 -0.04
N ALA A 20 -28.43 -10.70 0.31
CA ALA A 20 -29.02 -12.01 0.62
C ALA A 20 -29.03 -12.97 -0.58
N VAL A 21 -29.18 -12.44 -1.80
CA VAL A 21 -29.28 -13.23 -3.03
C VAL A 21 -27.91 -13.80 -3.41
N THR A 22 -26.90 -12.94 -3.46
CA THR A 22 -25.54 -13.34 -3.87
C THR A 22 -24.71 -13.93 -2.73
N LYS A 23 -25.22 -13.85 -1.50
CA LYS A 23 -24.50 -14.19 -0.26
C LYS A 23 -23.16 -13.45 -0.12
N LYS A 24 -23.01 -12.29 -0.78
CA LYS A 24 -21.83 -11.41 -0.68
C LYS A 24 -22.03 -10.38 0.41
N ALA A 25 -20.95 -9.95 1.04
CA ALA A 25 -20.96 -8.87 2.01
C ALA A 25 -19.83 -7.87 1.74
N ILE A 26 -20.09 -6.60 2.01
CA ILE A 26 -19.11 -5.52 2.09
C ILE A 26 -19.03 -5.13 3.56
N GLU A 27 -17.83 -5.11 4.11
CA GLU A 27 -17.59 -4.74 5.50
C GLU A 27 -16.63 -3.56 5.55
N VAL A 28 -16.98 -2.58 6.37
CA VAL A 28 -16.16 -1.40 6.64
C VAL A 28 -15.59 -1.55 8.03
N TRP A 29 -14.27 -1.45 8.14
CA TRP A 29 -13.55 -1.66 9.39
C TRP A 29 -12.65 -0.47 9.70
N THR A 30 -12.46 -0.19 10.99
CA THR A 30 -11.41 0.70 11.48
C THR A 30 -10.24 -0.15 11.96
N THR A 31 -9.03 0.14 11.50
CA THR A 31 -7.80 -0.51 11.95
C THR A 31 -6.67 0.50 11.96
N SER A 32 -5.69 0.32 12.83
CA SER A 32 -4.45 1.11 12.83
C SER A 32 -3.54 0.76 11.63
N CYS A 33 -3.64 -0.44 11.08
CA CYS A 33 -2.98 -0.83 9.82
C CYS A 33 -3.62 -2.09 9.23
N ILE A 34 -4.10 -2.00 8.00
CA ILE A 34 -4.67 -3.15 7.28
C ILE A 34 -3.65 -4.24 7.03
N VAL A 35 -2.37 -3.89 6.84
CA VAL A 35 -1.33 -4.86 6.46
C VAL A 35 -0.88 -5.70 7.66
N THR A 36 -0.76 -5.10 8.85
CA THR A 36 -0.19 -5.79 10.04
C THR A 36 -1.22 -6.28 11.04
N ASN A 37 -2.42 -5.67 11.08
CA ASN A 37 -3.37 -5.87 12.18
C ASN A 37 -4.64 -6.61 11.75
N PHE A 38 -4.86 -6.76 10.44
CA PHE A 38 -5.85 -7.70 9.89
C PHE A 38 -5.26 -9.10 9.72
N LYS A 39 -4.43 -9.52 10.68
CA LYS A 39 -4.09 -10.93 10.81
C LYS A 39 -5.39 -11.69 10.83
N ALA A 40 -5.47 -12.75 10.03
CA ALA A 40 -6.63 -13.60 9.98
C ALA A 40 -7.15 -13.80 11.41
N VAL A 41 -8.39 -13.37 11.69
CA VAL A 41 -9.06 -13.48 13.00
C VAL A 41 -9.37 -14.97 13.30
N SER A 42 -8.47 -15.86 12.92
CA SER A 42 -8.65 -17.29 12.79
C SER A 42 -7.98 -18.07 13.92
N SER A 43 -7.37 -17.41 14.91
CA SER A 43 -6.58 -18.11 15.94
C SER A 43 -6.85 -17.72 17.39
N SER A 44 -7.81 -16.83 17.68
CA SER A 44 -8.20 -16.52 19.06
C SER A 44 -9.60 -17.03 19.45
N SER A 45 -10.32 -17.73 18.58
CA SER A 45 -11.41 -18.61 19.03
C SER A 45 -10.80 -19.92 19.53
N SER A 46 -10.59 -19.94 20.85
CA SER A 46 -10.15 -21.06 21.66
C SER A 46 -10.80 -22.41 21.31
N LEU A 47 -9.96 -23.46 21.29
CA LEU A 47 -10.29 -24.87 21.59
C LEU A 47 -11.08 -25.69 20.54
N SER A 48 -10.77 -25.60 19.25
CA SER A 48 -11.13 -26.67 18.30
C SER A 48 -9.91 -27.14 17.49
N PRO A 49 -9.50 -28.42 17.61
CA PRO A 49 -8.34 -28.97 16.91
C PRO A 49 -8.75 -29.46 15.52
N SER A 50 -8.83 -28.56 14.55
CA SER A 50 -8.65 -28.88 13.13
C SER A 50 -8.64 -27.57 12.33
N PRO A 51 -7.50 -27.11 11.79
CA PRO A 51 -7.51 -26.06 10.79
C PRO A 51 -8.11 -26.66 9.52
N SER A 52 -9.43 -26.53 9.34
CA SER A 52 -9.98 -26.62 8.00
C SER A 52 -9.37 -25.46 7.21
N PRO A 53 -8.70 -25.73 6.07
CA PRO A 53 -8.14 -24.65 5.26
C PRO A 53 -9.31 -23.77 4.86
N SER A 54 -9.33 -22.51 5.32
CA SER A 54 -10.33 -21.56 4.84
C SER A 54 -10.09 -21.43 3.34
N SER A 55 -10.95 -22.05 2.52
CA SER A 55 -10.90 -22.07 1.05
C SER A 55 -11.09 -20.69 0.40
N ALA A 56 -11.06 -19.62 1.20
CA ALA A 56 -11.18 -18.26 0.75
C ALA A 56 -9.79 -17.72 0.40
N CYS A 57 -9.57 -17.49 -0.90
CA CYS A 57 -8.46 -16.67 -1.39
C CYS A 57 -8.52 -15.28 -0.76
N ARG A 58 -7.40 -14.83 -0.20
CA ARG A 58 -7.26 -13.53 0.48
C ARG A 58 -6.41 -12.61 -0.37
N ILE A 59 -7.02 -11.49 -0.74
CA ILE A 59 -6.41 -10.50 -1.62
C ILE A 59 -6.30 -9.18 -0.88
N LEU A 60 -5.10 -8.60 -0.84
CA LEU A 60 -4.90 -7.23 -0.39
C LEU A 60 -4.89 -6.30 -1.61
N VAL A 61 -5.77 -5.31 -1.62
CA VAL A 61 -5.71 -4.22 -2.60
C VAL A 61 -4.82 -3.12 -2.03
N ASN A 62 -3.66 -2.91 -2.64
CA ASN A 62 -2.64 -1.97 -2.20
C ASN A 62 -2.62 -0.73 -3.11
N PRO A 63 -3.00 0.47 -2.61
CA PRO A 63 -2.74 1.72 -3.30
C PRO A 63 -1.25 1.95 -3.44
N SER A 64 -0.72 1.75 -4.64
CA SER A 64 0.70 1.71 -4.96
C SER A 64 1.13 2.89 -5.81
N ASN A 65 2.43 3.20 -5.78
CA ASN A 65 3.00 4.18 -6.69
C ASN A 65 3.03 3.65 -8.14
N PRO A 66 2.87 4.53 -9.16
CA PRO A 66 2.94 4.15 -10.58
C PRO A 66 4.21 3.39 -10.99
N GLU A 67 5.29 3.56 -10.23
CA GLU A 67 6.59 2.95 -10.46
C GLU A 67 6.74 1.57 -9.81
N LEU A 68 5.73 1.03 -9.13
CA LEU A 68 5.77 -0.24 -8.34
C LEU A 68 7.04 -0.44 -7.51
N SER A 69 7.72 0.65 -7.16
CA SER A 69 9.05 0.58 -6.55
C SER A 69 8.94 0.45 -5.03
N GLY A 70 7.70 0.38 -4.54
CA GLY A 70 7.34 0.76 -3.19
C GLY A 70 7.94 2.11 -2.83
N VAL A 71 8.39 2.18 -1.60
CA VAL A 71 9.09 3.32 -1.00
C VAL A 71 10.57 3.01 -0.79
N SER A 72 11.07 1.88 -1.31
CA SER A 72 12.40 1.35 -1.00
C SER A 72 13.55 2.18 -1.57
N LYS A 73 13.25 3.02 -2.58
CA LYS A 73 14.24 3.87 -3.26
C LYS A 73 14.44 5.23 -2.57
N PHE A 74 13.63 5.57 -1.57
CA PHE A 74 13.66 6.88 -0.91
C PHE A 74 13.53 6.73 0.60
N SER A 75 14.33 7.49 1.37
CA SER A 75 14.18 7.54 2.83
C SER A 75 12.85 8.15 3.25
N TYR A 76 12.31 9.06 2.45
CA TYR A 76 10.99 9.67 2.57
C TYR A 76 10.56 10.29 1.23
N PHE A 77 9.27 10.58 1.06
CA PHE A 77 8.70 11.13 -0.19
C PHE A 77 7.59 12.16 0.11
N PRO A 78 7.26 13.08 -0.83
CA PRO A 78 6.32 14.16 -0.58
C PRO A 78 4.89 13.65 -0.38
N ARG A 79 4.17 14.28 0.55
CA ARG A 79 2.75 14.05 0.78
C ARG A 79 1.93 14.59 -0.40
N GLY A 80 1.14 13.73 -1.02
CA GLY A 80 0.19 14.12 -2.08
C GLY A 80 0.77 14.38 -3.47
N GLY A 81 2.09 14.24 -3.66
CA GLY A 81 2.76 14.47 -4.93
C GLY A 81 3.36 13.21 -5.54
N PRO A 82 3.73 13.25 -6.84
CA PRO A 82 4.41 12.14 -7.49
C PRO A 82 5.74 11.84 -6.79
N VAL A 83 6.12 10.56 -6.77
CA VAL A 83 7.42 10.12 -6.27
C VAL A 83 8.51 10.86 -7.05
N PRO A 84 9.50 11.50 -6.39
CA PRO A 84 10.54 12.24 -7.07
C PRO A 84 11.27 11.34 -8.08
N GLN A 85 11.57 11.86 -9.27
CA GLN A 85 12.47 11.13 -10.17
C GLN A 85 13.87 11.18 -9.58
N LEU A 86 14.50 10.02 -9.37
CA LEU A 86 15.91 9.93 -8.99
C LEU A 86 16.75 10.55 -10.10
N SER A 87 17.14 11.81 -9.92
CA SER A 87 18.20 12.41 -10.74
C SER A 87 19.51 11.67 -10.44
N LYS A 88 20.38 11.47 -11.44
CA LYS A 88 21.71 10.86 -11.26
C LYS A 88 22.54 11.56 -10.16
N ALA A 89 22.26 12.83 -9.88
CA ALA A 89 22.90 13.62 -8.82
C ALA A 89 22.50 13.22 -7.39
N MET A 90 21.34 12.57 -7.20
CA MET A 90 20.85 12.14 -5.89
C MET A 90 21.21 10.67 -5.54
N SER A 91 22.03 10.01 -6.35
CA SER A 91 22.54 8.65 -6.05
C SER A 91 23.54 8.63 -4.88
N ASN A 92 23.97 9.78 -4.37
CA ASN A 92 24.77 9.86 -3.17
C ASN A 92 23.83 9.87 -1.96
N ASN A 93 24.01 8.90 -1.07
CA ASN A 93 23.29 8.66 0.20
C ASN A 93 23.32 9.82 1.22
N SER A 94 23.48 11.07 0.79
CA SER A 94 23.64 12.27 1.62
C SER A 94 22.33 12.84 2.17
N TRP A 95 21.23 12.07 2.13
CA TRP A 95 20.00 12.40 2.86
C TRP A 95 19.96 11.79 4.28
N GLY A 96 20.99 11.02 4.67
CA GLY A 96 21.12 10.48 6.01
C GLY A 96 21.40 11.59 7.04
N GLY A 97 20.36 12.11 7.69
CA GLY A 97 20.50 13.00 8.85
C GLY A 97 19.51 14.16 8.92
N LEU A 98 18.69 14.41 7.89
CA LEU A 98 17.61 15.39 7.95
C LEU A 98 16.28 14.69 8.20
N ASP A 99 15.63 15.03 9.31
CA ASP A 99 14.27 14.60 9.60
C ASP A 99 13.34 15.00 8.45
N ALA A 100 12.37 14.12 8.16
CA ALA A 100 11.34 14.40 7.17
C ALA A 100 10.56 15.63 7.63
N GLY A 101 10.61 16.72 6.85
CA GLY A 101 9.76 17.89 7.11
C GLY A 101 8.28 17.55 7.04
N ASP A 102 7.41 18.42 7.53
CA ASP A 102 5.96 18.18 7.69
C ASP A 102 5.23 17.73 6.40
N GLN A 103 5.80 18.04 5.23
CA GLN A 103 5.27 17.69 3.91
C GLN A 103 5.82 16.37 3.35
N MET A 104 6.57 15.61 4.14
CA MET A 104 7.19 14.34 3.73
C MET A 104 6.62 13.17 4.54
N LEU A 105 6.67 11.98 3.95
CA LEU A 105 6.22 10.72 4.56
C LEU A 105 7.34 9.70 4.50
N TYR A 106 7.56 9.02 5.62
CA TYR A 106 8.43 7.85 5.65
C TYR A 106 7.73 6.63 5.05
N PRO A 107 8.50 5.69 4.47
CA PRO A 107 8.06 4.35 4.10
C PRO A 107 7.06 3.69 5.06
N VAL A 108 7.40 3.69 6.34
CA VAL A 108 6.63 3.00 7.40
C VAL A 108 5.32 3.69 7.75
N GLN A 109 5.08 4.91 7.25
CA GLN A 109 3.87 5.68 7.49
C GLN A 109 2.79 5.46 6.42
N VAL A 110 3.09 4.69 5.37
CA VAL A 110 2.13 4.41 4.28
C VAL A 110 1.94 2.91 4.03
N VAL A 111 0.75 2.56 3.54
CA VAL A 111 0.37 1.17 3.26
C VAL A 111 1.34 0.51 2.27
N ASP A 112 1.60 1.15 1.13
CA ASP A 112 2.50 0.64 0.09
C ASP A 112 3.90 0.33 0.65
N GLY A 113 4.39 1.19 1.54
CA GLY A 113 5.69 1.02 2.16
C GLY A 113 5.75 -0.14 3.12
N ILE A 114 4.73 -0.33 3.94
CA ILE A 114 4.59 -1.48 4.83
C ILE A 114 4.44 -2.78 4.00
N VAL A 115 3.66 -2.76 2.92
CA VAL A 115 3.50 -3.90 1.99
C VAL A 115 4.86 -4.30 1.41
N HIS A 116 5.64 -3.35 0.89
CA HIS A 116 6.96 -3.65 0.34
C HIS A 116 7.97 -4.10 1.40
N GLN A 117 7.93 -3.52 2.61
CA GLN A 117 8.79 -3.94 3.71
C GLN A 117 8.52 -5.38 4.13
N LEU A 118 7.25 -5.77 4.26
CA LEU A 118 6.86 -7.12 4.67
C LEU A 118 6.95 -8.15 3.53
N GLY A 119 6.64 -7.74 2.30
CA GLY A 119 6.76 -8.57 1.10
C GLY A 119 8.20 -8.83 0.69
N GLY A 120 9.13 -7.93 1.06
CA GLY A 120 10.58 -8.10 0.94
C GLY A 120 11.09 -8.20 -0.51
N LYS A 121 12.30 -8.74 -0.65
CA LYS A 121 12.99 -8.82 -1.96
C LYS A 121 12.21 -9.60 -3.01
N LYS A 122 11.44 -10.61 -2.61
CA LYS A 122 10.63 -11.39 -3.56
C LYS A 122 9.55 -10.53 -4.20
N LEU A 123 8.77 -9.80 -3.38
CA LEU A 123 7.76 -8.86 -3.89
C LEU A 123 8.39 -7.78 -4.78
N ALA A 124 9.53 -7.23 -4.34
CA ALA A 124 10.27 -6.22 -5.13
C ALA A 124 10.70 -6.76 -6.51
N SER A 125 11.21 -7.99 -6.58
CA SER A 125 11.58 -8.62 -7.85
C SER A 125 10.38 -8.91 -8.75
N GLU A 126 9.22 -9.28 -8.20
CA GLU A 126 7.98 -9.45 -8.98
C GLU A 126 7.52 -8.10 -9.56
N CYS A 127 7.55 -7.04 -8.77
CA CYS A 127 7.25 -5.68 -9.23
C CYS A 127 8.21 -5.20 -10.32
N GLU A 128 9.51 -5.46 -10.17
CA GLU A 128 10.51 -5.08 -11.18
C GLU A 128 10.32 -5.87 -12.48
N LYS A 129 9.98 -7.17 -12.40
CA LYS A 129 9.62 -7.96 -13.59
C LYS A 129 8.41 -7.38 -14.31
N ILE A 130 7.35 -7.03 -13.57
CA ILE A 130 6.16 -6.39 -14.15
C ILE A 130 6.56 -5.11 -14.88
N ARG A 131 7.43 -4.29 -14.26
CA ARG A 131 7.98 -3.06 -14.88
C ARG A 131 8.79 -3.31 -16.13
N ALA A 132 9.70 -4.27 -16.10
CA ALA A 132 10.59 -4.58 -17.21
C ALA A 132 9.86 -5.12 -18.45
N LEU A 133 8.66 -5.68 -18.25
CA LEU A 133 7.81 -6.14 -19.35
C LEU A 133 6.96 -5.01 -19.99
N ARG A 134 7.01 -3.80 -19.44
CA ARG A 134 6.23 -2.68 -19.98
C ARG A 134 6.98 -1.99 -21.10
N GLU A 135 6.22 -1.26 -21.91
CA GLU A 135 6.76 -0.38 -22.93
C GLU A 135 7.69 0.67 -22.30
N HIS A 136 8.69 1.07 -23.07
CA HIS A 136 9.64 2.10 -22.71
C HIS A 136 9.32 3.40 -23.45
N ASP A 137 9.57 4.54 -22.81
CA ASP A 137 9.49 5.84 -23.45
C ASP A 137 10.60 6.00 -24.51
N THR A 138 10.59 7.13 -25.23
CA THR A 138 11.60 7.45 -26.25
C THR A 138 13.03 7.53 -25.71
N ASN A 139 13.21 7.58 -24.39
CA ASN A 139 14.51 7.59 -23.71
C ASN A 139 14.87 6.21 -23.13
N GLY A 140 14.11 5.16 -23.45
CA GLY A 140 14.34 3.81 -22.95
C GLY A 140 13.98 3.62 -21.47
N ARG A 141 13.15 4.49 -20.88
CA ARG A 141 12.70 4.34 -19.48
C ARG A 141 11.36 3.60 -19.43
N PRO A 142 11.15 2.67 -18.49
CA PRO A 142 9.85 2.01 -18.34
C PRO A 142 8.73 3.04 -18.16
N ILE A 143 7.65 2.91 -18.92
CA ILE A 143 6.48 3.79 -18.79
C ILE A 143 5.78 3.48 -17.45
N PRO A 144 5.46 4.50 -16.62
CA PRO A 144 4.78 4.30 -15.34
C PRO A 144 3.39 3.67 -15.52
N ILE A 145 2.90 2.98 -14.49
CA ILE A 145 1.56 2.38 -14.50
C ILE A 145 0.50 3.49 -14.56
N PRO A 146 -0.40 3.48 -15.57
CA PRO A 146 -1.43 4.49 -15.69
C PRO A 146 -2.36 4.52 -14.48
N PHE A 147 -2.86 5.71 -14.15
CA PHE A 147 -3.87 5.86 -13.11
C PHE A 147 -5.13 5.04 -13.43
N GLY A 148 -5.74 4.46 -12.39
CA GLY A 148 -6.94 3.63 -12.52
C GLY A 148 -6.67 2.21 -13.02
N THR A 149 -5.41 1.82 -13.21
CA THR A 149 -5.04 0.43 -13.56
C THR A 149 -4.53 -0.34 -12.35
N ALA A 150 -4.46 -1.67 -12.49
CA ALA A 150 -4.02 -2.57 -11.43
C ALA A 150 -3.11 -3.67 -11.98
N VAL A 151 -2.18 -4.14 -11.15
CA VAL A 151 -1.37 -5.35 -11.42
C VAL A 151 -1.39 -6.28 -10.22
N SER A 152 -1.12 -7.56 -10.46
CA SER A 152 -1.14 -8.59 -9.41
C SER A 152 0.26 -9.15 -9.16
N THR A 153 0.58 -9.37 -7.90
CA THR A 153 1.76 -10.13 -7.44
C THR A 153 1.34 -11.19 -6.43
N SER A 154 2.28 -12.05 -6.03
CA SER A 154 2.09 -12.86 -4.82
C SER A 154 2.20 -11.99 -3.57
N GLY A 155 1.89 -12.55 -2.40
CA GLY A 155 2.24 -11.95 -1.10
C GLY A 155 3.75 -11.79 -0.84
N GLY A 156 4.65 -12.15 -1.78
CA GLY A 156 6.09 -12.04 -1.60
C GLY A 156 6.62 -13.05 -0.59
N ASN A 157 7.25 -12.54 0.47
CA ASN A 157 7.83 -13.31 1.57
C ASN A 157 6.77 -13.85 2.56
N GLU A 158 7.19 -14.74 3.44
CA GLU A 158 6.32 -15.45 4.40
C GLU A 158 5.49 -14.52 5.30
N ASN A 159 5.99 -13.33 5.67
CA ASN A 159 5.25 -12.43 6.56
C ASN A 159 3.93 -11.96 5.96
N LEU A 160 3.91 -11.64 4.67
CA LEU A 160 2.73 -11.13 3.98
C LEU A 160 1.97 -12.27 3.27
N LYS A 161 2.69 -13.27 2.74
CA LYS A 161 2.12 -14.48 2.13
C LYS A 161 1.27 -15.32 3.09
N ARG A 162 1.56 -15.29 4.40
CA ARG A 162 0.72 -15.97 5.41
C ARG A 162 -0.68 -15.36 5.55
N GLU A 163 -0.82 -14.08 5.22
CA GLU A 163 -2.06 -13.34 5.40
C GLU A 163 -2.80 -13.14 4.07
N TYR A 164 -2.06 -13.01 2.96
CA TYR A 164 -2.60 -12.74 1.63
C TYR A 164 -1.96 -13.64 0.56
N ASP A 165 -2.79 -14.29 -0.24
CA ASP A 165 -2.36 -15.08 -1.39
C ASP A 165 -1.81 -14.15 -2.48
N HIS A 166 -2.52 -13.04 -2.70
CA HIS A 166 -2.22 -12.06 -3.75
C HIS A 166 -2.29 -10.63 -3.24
N ILE A 167 -1.48 -9.78 -3.87
CA ILE A 167 -1.54 -8.34 -3.72
C ILE A 167 -1.94 -7.73 -5.07
N ILE A 168 -3.01 -6.94 -5.07
CA ILE A 168 -3.42 -6.17 -6.23
C ILE A 168 -2.95 -4.73 -6.02
N HIS A 169 -1.88 -4.37 -6.72
CA HIS A 169 -1.33 -3.03 -6.74
C HIS A 169 -2.17 -2.16 -7.67
N VAL A 170 -2.86 -1.18 -7.11
CA VAL A 170 -3.66 -0.21 -7.85
C VAL A 170 -2.93 1.12 -7.87
N THR A 171 -2.95 1.81 -9.01
CA THR A 171 -2.33 3.14 -9.15
C THR A 171 -3.40 4.22 -9.03
N PRO A 172 -3.62 4.80 -7.84
CA PRO A 172 -4.64 5.83 -7.67
C PRO A 172 -4.19 7.17 -8.26
N PRO A 173 -5.12 8.05 -8.67
CA PRO A 173 -4.79 9.43 -8.99
C PRO A 173 -4.28 10.17 -7.75
N PHE A 174 -3.43 11.17 -7.94
CA PHE A 174 -3.03 12.08 -6.87
C PHE A 174 -4.13 13.12 -6.63
N PHE A 175 -4.50 13.32 -5.36
CA PHE A 175 -5.42 14.38 -4.99
C PHE A 175 -4.67 15.70 -4.89
N ASN A 176 -4.88 16.59 -5.87
CA ASN A 176 -4.37 17.95 -5.81
C ASN A 176 -5.38 18.86 -5.06
N ARG A 177 -5.05 19.22 -3.82
CA ARG A 177 -5.90 20.06 -2.96
C ARG A 177 -6.03 21.49 -3.49
N GLU A 178 -4.97 22.03 -4.10
CA GLU A 178 -4.97 23.40 -4.64
C GLU A 178 -5.88 23.51 -5.87
N TYR A 179 -5.89 22.49 -6.72
CA TYR A 179 -6.81 22.41 -7.86
C TYR A 179 -8.29 22.46 -7.41
N ASN A 180 -8.63 21.75 -6.33
CA ASN A 180 -10.00 21.71 -5.82
C ASN A 180 -10.41 22.99 -5.08
N ASN A 181 -9.50 23.64 -4.37
CA ASN A 181 -9.81 24.92 -3.71
C ASN A 181 -10.06 26.05 -4.73
N ASN A 182 -9.29 26.09 -5.82
CA ASN A 182 -9.49 27.10 -6.87
C ASN A 182 -10.81 26.89 -7.64
N ASN A 183 -11.21 25.65 -7.90
CA ASN A 183 -12.50 25.35 -8.53
C ASN A 183 -13.70 25.69 -7.63
N ASN A 184 -13.58 25.47 -6.31
CA ASN A 184 -14.66 25.83 -5.39
C ASN A 184 -14.82 27.35 -5.22
N ASN A 185 -13.73 28.12 -5.25
CA ASN A 185 -13.81 29.58 -5.18
C ASN A 185 -14.45 30.20 -6.43
N ASN A 186 -14.23 29.61 -7.60
CA ASN A 186 -14.84 30.10 -8.84
C ASN A 186 -16.35 29.79 -8.92
N ASN A 187 -16.82 28.72 -8.28
CA ASN A 187 -18.24 28.35 -8.29
C ASN A 187 -19.11 29.16 -7.30
N ASN A 188 -18.50 29.87 -6.36
CA ASN A 188 -19.21 30.73 -5.39
C ASN A 188 -19.37 32.18 -5.88
N ASN A 189 -18.91 32.49 -7.10
CA ASN A 189 -18.98 33.83 -7.68
C ASN A 189 -20.03 33.95 -8.81
N ASN A 190 -20.92 32.96 -8.96
CA ASN A 190 -22.11 32.99 -9.83
C ASN A 190 -23.38 32.80 -8.99
#